data_AF-A0A7V0QIX0-F1
#
_entry.id   AF-A0A7V0QIX0-F1
#
_cell.length_a   1.000
_cell.length_b   1.000
_cell.length_c   1.000
_cell.angle_alpha   90.00
_cell.angle_beta   90.00
_cell.angle_gamma   90.00
#
_symmetry.space_group_name_H-M   'P 1'
#
loop_
_entity.id
_entity.type
_entity.pdbx_description
1 polymer ?
#
loop_
_entity_poly.entity_id
_entity_poly.type
_entity_poly.pdbx_seq_one_letter_code
_entity_poly.pdbx_strand_id
1 'polypeptide(L)'
;MMQNNSDRKDEVLLTRSVRGFRLPYYFELFEKKHFILSESSLPDRYLLWLFKEKLHNGNYVRYTLSGKALAVGDAFEISKAYLYAKLSFHPYDGTTNVFIEDIITGIRGKHIGTFMMNTFIEFLRKWDTFFFVDNIKGELSLVNETDPANRERRNAFYRKFGFSFEEKDTSRYISATLNQLHIREMKGIKILSWEEVHKLLARAIQNLNFD
;
A
#
# COMPACT_ATOMS: atom_id res chain seq x y z
N MET A 1 -33.04 11.53 25.27
CA MET A 1 -32.34 12.10 24.08
C MET A 1 -31.17 11.20 23.57
N MET A 2 -31.14 9.89 23.85
CA MET A 2 -30.06 8.98 23.42
C MET A 2 -30.40 8.01 22.26
N GLN A 3 -31.67 7.90 21.84
CA GLN A 3 -32.08 6.96 20.79
C GLN A 3 -31.63 7.36 19.36
N ASN A 4 -31.59 8.66 19.04
CA ASN A 4 -31.28 9.14 17.69
C ASN A 4 -29.89 8.78 17.13
N ASN A 5 -28.91 8.43 17.98
CA ASN A 5 -27.57 8.06 17.53
C ASN A 5 -27.40 6.56 17.25
N SER A 6 -28.23 5.71 17.84
CA SER A 6 -28.23 4.26 17.56
C SER A 6 -28.86 4.01 16.19
N ASP A 7 -30.05 4.56 15.99
CA ASP A 7 -30.82 4.34 14.75
C ASP A 7 -30.07 4.85 13.51
N ARG A 8 -29.35 5.97 13.63
CA ARG A 8 -28.50 6.49 12.55
C ARG A 8 -27.30 5.60 12.25
N LYS A 9 -26.71 4.95 13.25
CA LYS A 9 -25.60 4.01 13.03
C LYS A 9 -26.13 2.76 12.34
N ASP A 10 -27.24 2.22 12.80
CA ASP A 10 -27.87 1.02 12.25
C ASP A 10 -28.33 1.25 10.80
N GLU A 11 -28.89 2.42 10.50
CA GLU A 11 -29.27 2.81 9.14
C GLU A 11 -28.04 2.96 8.23
N VAL A 12 -26.94 3.56 8.70
CA VAL A 12 -25.69 3.66 7.93
C VAL A 12 -25.07 2.28 7.68
N LEU A 13 -25.12 1.38 8.67
CA LEU A 13 -24.63 0.00 8.56
C LEU A 13 -25.44 -0.78 7.52
N LEU A 14 -26.77 -0.70 7.56
CA LEU A 14 -27.69 -1.33 6.60
C LEU A 14 -27.51 -0.77 5.18
N THR A 15 -27.35 0.54 5.03
CA THR A 15 -27.17 1.17 3.70
C THR A 15 -25.84 0.76 3.05
N ARG A 16 -24.79 0.57 3.86
CA ARG A 16 -23.46 0.14 3.41
C ARG A 16 -23.38 -1.35 3.13
N SER A 17 -24.03 -2.20 3.93
CA SER A 17 -24.13 -3.64 3.66
C SER A 17 -24.79 -3.93 2.32
N VAL A 18 -25.84 -3.18 1.96
CA VAL A 18 -26.51 -3.24 0.65
C VAL A 18 -25.59 -2.77 -0.50
N ARG A 19 -24.72 -1.77 -0.28
CA ARG A 19 -23.68 -1.38 -1.26
C ARG A 19 -22.63 -2.48 -1.47
N GLY A 20 -22.40 -3.32 -0.47
CA GLY A 20 -21.48 -4.45 -0.55
C GLY A 20 -21.86 -5.49 -1.60
N PHE A 21 -23.15 -5.69 -1.87
CA PHE A 21 -23.63 -6.56 -2.96
C PHE A 21 -23.29 -6.02 -4.37
N ARG A 22 -22.89 -4.74 -4.48
CA ARG A 22 -22.41 -4.12 -5.73
C ARG A 22 -20.89 -3.98 -5.79
N LEU A 23 -20.16 -4.68 -4.93
CA LEU A 23 -18.69 -4.75 -4.93
C LEU A 23 -18.08 -4.87 -6.35
N PRO A 24 -18.54 -5.78 -7.23
CA PRO A 24 -17.98 -5.90 -8.58
C PRO A 24 -18.21 -4.68 -9.48
N TYR A 25 -19.22 -3.85 -9.20
CA TYR A 25 -19.52 -2.64 -9.98
C TYR A 25 -18.70 -1.42 -9.52
N TYR A 26 -18.34 -1.37 -8.23
CA TYR A 26 -17.47 -0.32 -7.68
C TYR A 26 -15.99 -0.71 -7.66
N PHE A 27 -15.72 -2.02 -7.70
CA PHE A 27 -14.44 -2.71 -7.65
C PHE A 27 -14.42 -3.85 -8.67
N GLU A 28 -14.70 -3.58 -9.95
CA GLU A 28 -14.23 -4.46 -11.03
C GLU A 28 -12.76 -4.75 -10.72
N LEU A 29 -12.45 -5.98 -10.34
CA LEU A 29 -11.20 -6.48 -9.77
C LEU A 29 -9.99 -5.64 -10.24
N PHE A 30 -9.72 -4.54 -9.53
CA PHE A 30 -8.98 -3.42 -10.11
C PHE A 30 -7.55 -3.85 -10.36
N GLU A 31 -7.11 -3.87 -11.61
CA GLU A 31 -5.69 -3.82 -11.91
C GLU A 31 -5.34 -2.36 -12.22
N LYS A 32 -4.94 -1.59 -11.20
CA LYS A 32 -4.37 -0.26 -11.45
C LYS A 32 -2.88 -0.40 -11.68
N LYS A 33 -2.39 0.32 -12.69
CA LYS A 33 -0.97 0.45 -12.96
C LYS A 33 -0.51 1.81 -12.46
N HIS A 34 0.57 1.81 -11.69
CA HIS A 34 1.22 3.03 -11.24
C HIS A 34 2.64 3.05 -11.82
N PHE A 35 3.02 4.18 -12.41
CA PHE A 35 4.35 4.38 -12.94
C PHE A 35 5.08 5.40 -12.09
N ILE A 36 6.24 5.03 -11.58
CA ILE A 36 7.00 5.86 -10.66
C ILE A 36 8.41 6.00 -11.17
N LEU A 37 8.90 7.24 -11.21
CA LEU A 37 10.31 7.52 -11.36
C LEU A 37 10.90 7.85 -10.00
N SER A 38 11.97 7.15 -9.63
CA SER A 38 12.77 7.48 -8.44
C SER A 38 14.23 7.58 -8.82
N GLU A 39 15.02 8.35 -8.08
CA GLU A 39 16.48 8.32 -8.22
C GLU A 39 17.06 6.94 -7.89
N SER A 40 18.10 6.55 -8.63
CA SER A 40 18.93 5.38 -8.34
C SER A 40 19.91 5.64 -7.19
N SER A 41 20.63 4.60 -6.76
CA SER A 41 21.82 4.75 -5.92
C SER A 41 23.02 5.29 -6.71
N LEU A 42 22.99 5.20 -8.04
CA LEU A 42 24.00 5.76 -8.92
C LEU A 42 23.63 7.21 -9.30
N PRO A 43 24.61 8.15 -9.32
CA PRO A 43 24.38 9.53 -9.75
C PRO A 43 23.75 9.58 -11.15
N ASP A 44 22.82 10.52 -11.34
CA ASP A 44 22.15 10.80 -12.62
C ASP A 44 21.44 9.62 -13.29
N ARG A 45 21.22 8.53 -12.53
CA ARG A 45 20.43 7.38 -12.98
C ARG A 45 19.08 7.36 -12.27
N TYR A 46 18.06 6.99 -13.02
CA TYR A 46 16.70 6.85 -12.52
C TYR A 46 16.23 5.40 -12.63
N LEU A 47 15.36 5.03 -11.70
CA LEU A 47 14.64 3.77 -11.70
C LEU A 47 13.19 4.04 -12.08
N LEU A 48 12.74 3.38 -13.13
CA LEU A 48 11.34 3.32 -13.49
C LEU A 48 10.71 2.13 -12.78
N TRP A 49 9.80 2.41 -11.86
CA TRP A 49 9.00 1.42 -11.19
C TRP A 49 7.66 1.24 -11.88
N LEU A 50 7.32 -0.01 -12.16
CA LEU A 50 6.02 -0.43 -12.67
C LEU A 50 5.28 -1.16 -11.56
N PHE A 51 4.33 -0.47 -10.95
CA PHE A 51 3.50 -0.97 -9.87
C PHE A 51 2.15 -1.46 -10.39
N LYS A 52 1.66 -2.48 -9.71
CA LYS A 52 0.42 -3.17 -9.99
C LYS A 52 -0.35 -3.30 -8.68
N GLU A 53 -1.40 -2.53 -8.54
CA GLU A 53 -2.34 -2.58 -7.42
C GLU A 53 -3.48 -3.51 -7.80
N LYS A 54 -3.81 -4.46 -6.93
CA LYS A 54 -4.90 -5.43 -7.13
C LYS A 54 -5.68 -5.72 -5.88
N LEU A 55 -6.97 -5.97 -6.08
CA LEU A 55 -7.84 -6.64 -5.13
C LEU A 55 -8.19 -8.02 -5.69
N HIS A 56 -7.78 -9.08 -5.00
CA HIS A 56 -8.08 -10.46 -5.35
C HIS A 56 -9.16 -11.00 -4.42
N ASN A 57 -10.10 -11.76 -4.98
CA ASN A 57 -11.14 -12.44 -4.23
C ASN A 57 -10.92 -13.96 -4.32
N GLY A 58 -9.93 -14.47 -3.58
CA GLY A 58 -9.64 -15.91 -3.45
C GLY A 58 -10.45 -16.52 -2.31
N ASN A 59 -9.81 -17.35 -1.47
CA ASN A 59 -10.43 -17.83 -0.22
C ASN A 59 -10.77 -16.69 0.77
N TYR A 60 -10.18 -15.50 0.57
CA TYR A 60 -10.48 -14.25 1.25
C TYR A 60 -10.13 -13.08 0.31
N VAL A 61 -10.70 -11.90 0.60
CA VAL A 61 -10.34 -10.66 -0.10
C VAL A 61 -8.91 -10.28 0.29
N ARG A 62 -8.07 -10.04 -0.72
CA ARG A 62 -6.65 -9.68 -0.54
C ARG A 62 -6.29 -8.48 -1.38
N TYR A 63 -5.77 -7.45 -0.73
CA TYR A 63 -5.10 -6.33 -1.38
C TYR A 63 -3.64 -6.68 -1.65
N THR A 64 -3.18 -6.36 -2.85
CA THR A 64 -1.78 -6.52 -3.23
C THR A 64 -1.29 -5.28 -3.97
N LEU A 65 -0.08 -4.82 -3.67
CA LEU A 65 0.62 -3.81 -4.44
C LEU A 65 2.03 -4.32 -4.72
N SER A 66 2.28 -4.71 -5.97
CA SER A 66 3.57 -5.27 -6.40
C SER A 66 4.23 -4.37 -7.42
N GLY A 67 5.52 -4.09 -7.27
CA GLY A 67 6.31 -3.26 -8.16
C GLY A 67 7.58 -3.95 -8.64
N LYS A 68 7.98 -3.63 -9.87
CA LYS A 68 9.28 -3.98 -10.45
C LYS A 68 10.02 -2.71 -10.85
N ALA A 69 11.30 -2.63 -10.53
CA ALA A 69 12.17 -1.52 -10.91
C ALA A 69 13.04 -1.90 -12.09
N LEU A 70 13.07 -1.05 -13.11
CA LEU A 70 13.98 -1.11 -14.25
C LEU A 70 14.89 0.12 -14.21
N ALA A 71 16.18 -0.03 -14.57
CA ALA A 71 16.98 1.15 -14.86
C ALA A 71 16.53 1.77 -16.17
N VAL A 72 16.43 3.10 -16.21
CA VAL A 72 16.14 3.79 -17.46
C VAL A 72 17.32 3.63 -18.41
N GLY A 73 17.07 3.06 -19.60
CA GLY A 73 18.10 2.72 -20.57
C GLY A 73 18.71 1.33 -20.39
N ASP A 74 18.17 0.52 -19.48
CA ASP A 74 18.56 -0.88 -19.33
C ASP A 74 17.30 -1.78 -19.36
N ALA A 75 17.42 -2.96 -19.95
CA ALA A 75 16.34 -3.95 -20.01
C ALA A 75 16.27 -4.84 -18.76
N PHE A 76 17.24 -4.75 -17.85
CA PHE A 76 17.30 -5.63 -16.68
C PHE A 76 16.48 -5.11 -15.48
N GLU A 77 15.81 -6.05 -14.81
CA GLU A 77 15.12 -5.81 -13.55
C GLU A 77 16.13 -5.68 -12.41
N ILE A 78 16.07 -4.55 -11.69
CA ILE A 78 17.03 -4.22 -10.63
C ILE A 78 16.45 -4.54 -9.26
N SER A 79 15.13 -4.44 -9.10
CA SER A 79 14.50 -4.64 -7.80
C SER A 79 13.01 -4.94 -7.90
N LYS A 80 12.48 -5.39 -6.76
CA LYS A 80 11.07 -5.73 -6.56
C LYS A 80 10.57 -5.11 -5.26
N ALA A 81 9.27 -4.82 -5.22
CA ALA A 81 8.59 -4.39 -4.01
C ALA A 81 7.20 -5.03 -3.92
N TYR A 82 6.74 -5.34 -2.71
CA TYR A 82 5.49 -6.03 -2.46
C TYR A 82 4.83 -5.53 -1.19
N LEU A 83 3.52 -5.30 -1.22
CA LEU A 83 2.69 -5.11 -0.04
C LEU A 83 1.49 -6.05 -0.18
N TYR A 84 1.27 -6.88 0.83
CA TYR A 84 0.17 -7.82 0.89
C TYR A 84 -0.67 -7.55 2.14
N ALA A 85 -1.98 -7.47 1.97
CA ALA A 85 -2.91 -7.34 3.08
C ALA A 85 -4.17 -8.17 2.86
N LYS A 86 -4.60 -8.88 3.90
CA LYS A 86 -5.88 -9.57 3.95
C LYS A 86 -6.96 -8.64 4.45
N LEU A 87 -8.13 -8.71 3.83
CA LEU A 87 -9.33 -8.00 4.25
C LEU A 87 -10.35 -9.04 4.67
N SER A 88 -10.61 -9.14 5.97
CA SER A 88 -11.61 -10.03 6.55
C SER A 88 -12.90 -9.26 6.72
N PHE A 89 -13.85 -9.51 5.82
CA PHE A 89 -15.13 -8.82 5.77
C PHE A 89 -16.18 -9.55 6.61
N HIS A 90 -16.90 -8.80 7.45
CA HIS A 90 -18.04 -9.29 8.22
C HIS A 90 -19.34 -8.74 7.63
N PRO A 91 -20.15 -9.58 6.95
CA PRO A 91 -21.32 -9.11 6.19
C PRO A 91 -22.46 -8.57 7.06
N TYR A 92 -22.53 -8.99 8.32
CA TYR A 92 -23.64 -8.68 9.21
C TYR A 92 -23.53 -7.29 9.85
N ASP A 93 -22.32 -6.83 10.16
CA ASP A 93 -22.05 -5.51 10.72
C ASP A 93 -21.36 -4.58 9.70
N GLY A 94 -21.09 -5.05 8.48
CA GLY A 94 -20.46 -4.24 7.44
C GLY A 94 -19.02 -3.82 7.76
N THR A 95 -18.35 -4.50 8.70
CA THR A 95 -16.99 -4.18 9.11
C THR A 95 -15.94 -4.97 8.32
N THR A 96 -14.71 -4.45 8.30
CA THR A 96 -13.54 -5.09 7.72
C THR A 96 -12.37 -5.00 8.68
N ASN A 97 -11.81 -6.16 9.02
CA ASN A 97 -10.53 -6.26 9.71
C ASN A 97 -9.42 -6.41 8.67
N VAL A 98 -8.39 -5.59 8.78
CA VAL A 98 -7.27 -5.55 7.85
C VAL A 98 -6.05 -6.17 8.51
N PHE A 99 -5.40 -7.10 7.83
CA PHE A 99 -4.14 -7.70 8.29
C PHE A 99 -3.05 -7.51 7.23
N ILE A 100 -2.06 -6.67 7.51
CA ILE A 100 -0.86 -6.47 6.70
C ILE A 100 0.04 -7.69 6.90
N GLU A 101 0.17 -8.51 5.85
CA GLU A 101 1.00 -9.72 5.87
C GLU A 101 2.48 -9.36 5.71
N ASP A 102 2.79 -8.47 4.76
CA ASP A 102 4.17 -8.07 4.51
C ASP A 102 4.25 -6.75 3.75
N ILE A 103 5.35 -6.03 3.95
CA ILE A 103 5.82 -4.94 3.09
C ILE A 103 7.31 -5.09 2.84
N ILE A 104 7.66 -5.43 1.61
CA ILE A 104 9.03 -5.65 1.16
C ILE A 104 9.39 -4.59 0.13
N THR A 105 10.52 -3.92 0.35
CA THR A 105 11.14 -3.06 -0.67
C THR A 105 12.56 -3.54 -0.91
N GLY A 106 12.88 -3.96 -2.13
CA GLY A 106 14.23 -4.43 -2.46
C GLY A 106 15.30 -3.34 -2.50
N ILE A 107 14.92 -2.06 -2.44
CA ILE A 107 15.82 -0.91 -2.37
C ILE A 107 15.46 -0.02 -1.18
N ARG A 108 16.47 0.43 -0.44
CA ARG A 108 16.32 1.32 0.72
C ARG A 108 16.37 2.79 0.31
N GLY A 109 15.72 3.65 1.10
CA GLY A 109 15.98 5.11 1.10
C GLY A 109 15.40 5.92 -0.05
N LYS A 110 14.47 5.36 -0.84
CA LYS A 110 13.91 6.02 -2.04
C LYS A 110 12.41 6.28 -1.97
N HIS A 111 11.86 6.41 -0.76
CA HIS A 111 10.43 6.63 -0.49
C HIS A 111 9.46 5.62 -1.14
N ILE A 112 9.94 4.52 -1.73
CA ILE A 112 9.07 3.51 -2.37
C ILE A 112 8.14 2.86 -1.34
N GLY A 113 8.65 2.52 -0.15
CA GLY A 113 7.80 2.05 0.95
C GLY A 113 6.77 3.10 1.38
N THR A 114 7.12 4.40 1.32
CA THR A 114 6.20 5.50 1.58
C THR A 114 5.09 5.56 0.54
N PHE A 115 5.44 5.47 -0.75
CA PHE A 115 4.46 5.39 -1.84
C PHE A 115 3.50 4.21 -1.64
N MET A 116 4.03 3.03 -1.33
CA MET A 116 3.22 1.83 -1.16
C MET A 116 2.25 1.97 0.00
N MET A 117 2.71 2.52 1.14
CA MET A 117 1.86 2.74 2.30
C MET A 117 0.82 3.83 2.05
N ASN A 118 1.18 4.93 1.39
CA ASN A 118 0.23 5.97 0.99
C ASN A 118 -0.88 5.42 0.10
N THR A 119 -0.49 4.68 -0.95
CA THR A 119 -1.42 4.04 -1.90
C THR A 119 -2.38 3.09 -1.16
N PHE A 120 -1.85 2.31 -0.21
CA PHE A 120 -2.66 1.42 0.59
C PHE A 120 -3.62 2.16 1.53
N ILE A 121 -3.16 3.23 2.20
CA ILE A 121 -4.02 4.06 3.06
C ILE A 121 -5.15 4.70 2.25
N GLU A 122 -4.86 5.21 1.05
CA GLU A 122 -5.88 5.76 0.15
C GLU A 122 -6.89 4.69 -0.29
N PHE A 123 -6.41 3.49 -0.60
CA PHE A 123 -7.27 2.34 -0.86
C PHE A 123 -8.18 2.05 0.35
N LEU A 124 -7.64 1.99 1.57
CA LEU A 124 -8.43 1.74 2.78
C LEU A 124 -9.45 2.84 3.06
N ARG A 125 -9.10 4.12 2.83
CA ARG A 125 -10.05 5.23 2.96
C ARG A 125 -11.20 5.13 1.96
N LYS A 126 -10.92 4.69 0.73
CA LYS A 126 -11.98 4.42 -0.26
C LYS A 126 -12.81 3.20 0.16
N TRP A 127 -12.16 2.13 0.62
CA TRP A 127 -12.81 0.93 1.12
C TRP A 127 -13.77 1.23 2.28
N ASP A 128 -13.36 2.09 3.21
CA ASP A 128 -14.14 2.51 4.37
C ASP A 128 -15.48 3.17 4.01
N THR A 129 -15.60 3.75 2.81
CA THR A 129 -16.88 4.29 2.34
C THR A 129 -17.93 3.21 2.03
N PHE A 130 -17.50 1.96 1.89
CA PHE A 130 -18.33 0.78 1.64
C PHE A 130 -18.40 -0.13 2.86
N PHE A 131 -17.27 -0.38 3.53
CA PHE A 131 -17.17 -1.28 4.67
C PHE A 131 -16.28 -0.69 5.75
N PHE A 132 -16.80 -0.57 6.96
CA PHE A 132 -16.11 0.09 8.06
C PHE A 132 -14.80 -0.62 8.39
N VAL A 133 -13.67 0.06 8.24
CA VAL A 133 -12.37 -0.47 8.62
C VAL A 133 -12.25 -0.35 10.14
N ASP A 134 -12.51 -1.44 10.85
CA ASP A 134 -12.54 -1.46 12.31
C ASP A 134 -11.12 -1.45 12.89
N ASN A 135 -10.32 -2.44 12.50
CA ASN A 135 -8.94 -2.56 12.93
C ASN A 135 -8.00 -2.87 11.77
N ILE A 136 -6.78 -2.36 11.91
CA ILE A 136 -5.67 -2.60 10.99
C ILE A 136 -4.55 -3.17 11.84
N LYS A 137 -4.25 -4.43 11.63
CA LYS A 137 -3.14 -5.14 12.27
C LYS A 137 -2.11 -5.54 11.25
N GLY A 138 -0.92 -5.87 11.71
CA GLY A 138 0.10 -6.47 10.87
C GLY A 138 1.09 -7.23 11.73
N GLU A 139 1.62 -8.29 11.17
CA GLU A 139 2.77 -8.98 11.74
C GLU A 139 4.01 -8.54 11.00
N LEU A 140 4.99 -8.07 11.75
CA LEU A 140 6.27 -7.72 11.21
C LEU A 140 7.08 -9.00 11.10
N SER A 141 7.33 -9.46 9.87
CA SER A 141 8.27 -10.54 9.56
C SER A 141 9.50 -10.40 10.45
N LEU A 142 9.91 -11.49 11.10
CA LEU A 142 11.03 -11.55 12.04
C LEU A 142 12.30 -11.08 11.32
N VAL A 143 12.52 -9.77 11.34
CA VAL A 143 13.79 -9.16 10.99
C VAL A 143 14.77 -9.71 12.00
N ASN A 144 15.86 -10.30 11.51
CA ASN A 144 16.95 -10.87 12.30
C ASN A 144 17.07 -10.15 13.66
N GLU A 145 16.66 -10.81 14.73
CA GLU A 145 16.48 -10.22 16.07
C GLU A 145 17.78 -9.59 16.61
N THR A 146 18.89 -9.95 15.98
CA THR A 146 20.25 -9.50 16.28
C THR A 146 20.62 -8.12 15.71
N ASP A 147 19.82 -7.51 14.82
CA ASP A 147 20.06 -6.15 14.28
C ASP A 147 19.10 -5.10 14.88
N PRO A 148 19.45 -4.51 16.06
CA PRO A 148 18.61 -3.51 16.71
C PRO A 148 18.43 -2.24 15.88
N ALA A 149 19.40 -1.88 15.04
CA ALA A 149 19.32 -0.70 14.18
C ALA A 149 18.27 -0.89 13.06
N ASN A 150 18.15 -2.10 12.54
CA ASN A 150 17.09 -2.42 11.59
C ASN A 150 15.71 -2.46 12.23
N ARG A 151 15.61 -3.02 13.45
CA ARG A 151 14.36 -2.99 14.23
C ARG A 151 13.89 -1.56 14.46
N GLU A 152 14.76 -0.66 14.90
CA GLU A 152 14.37 0.74 15.13
C GLU A 152 13.99 1.46 13.83
N ARG A 153 14.70 1.20 12.72
CA ARG A 153 14.36 1.77 11.41
C ARG A 153 12.98 1.33 10.93
N ARG A 154 12.67 0.04 11.05
CA ARG A 154 11.36 -0.53 10.75
C ARG A 154 10.29 0.08 11.65
N ASN A 155 10.55 0.17 12.96
CA ASN A 155 9.60 0.75 13.90
C ASN A 155 9.33 2.22 13.58
N ALA A 156 10.38 2.99 13.31
CA ALA A 156 10.28 4.38 12.88
C ALA A 156 9.51 4.53 11.56
N PHE A 157 9.60 3.58 10.63
CA PHE A 157 8.78 3.57 9.43
C PHE A 157 7.29 3.48 9.77
N TYR A 158 6.86 2.48 10.54
CA TYR A 158 5.45 2.30 10.89
C TYR A 158 4.89 3.39 11.81
N ARG A 159 5.67 3.87 12.79
CA ARG A 159 5.27 5.00 13.65
C ARG A 159 4.97 6.25 12.84
N LYS A 160 5.74 6.51 11.76
CA LYS A 160 5.43 7.63 10.86
C LYS A 160 4.04 7.50 10.25
N PHE A 161 3.51 6.31 10.01
CA PHE A 161 2.16 6.17 9.48
C PHE A 161 1.07 6.14 10.55
N GLY A 162 1.40 6.25 11.83
CA GLY A 162 0.42 6.25 12.93
C GLY A 162 0.17 4.87 13.56
N PHE A 163 0.98 3.87 13.23
CA PHE A 163 0.89 2.56 13.86
C PHE A 163 1.52 2.57 15.26
N SER A 164 0.83 1.92 16.19
CA SER A 164 1.33 1.55 17.52
C SER A 164 1.86 0.12 17.53
N PHE A 165 2.71 -0.19 18.51
CA PHE A 165 3.26 -1.52 18.72
C PHE A 165 2.60 -2.15 19.95
N GLU A 166 2.12 -3.38 19.82
CA GLU A 166 1.48 -4.08 20.94
C GLU A 166 2.54 -4.47 21.99
N GLU A 167 2.36 -4.03 23.23
CA GLU A 167 3.36 -4.15 24.32
C GLU A 167 3.63 -5.59 24.78
N LYS A 168 2.70 -6.52 24.51
CA LYS A 168 2.74 -7.88 25.05
C LYS A 168 3.68 -8.84 24.32
N ASP A 169 4.08 -8.53 23.08
CA ASP A 169 5.01 -9.36 22.30
C ASP A 169 5.98 -8.45 21.51
N THR A 170 7.07 -8.07 22.18
CA THR A 170 8.36 -7.68 21.57
C THR A 170 8.30 -6.97 20.20
N SER A 171 7.53 -5.87 20.07
CA SER A 171 7.47 -5.06 18.83
C SER A 171 7.17 -5.84 17.54
N ARG A 172 6.58 -7.04 17.62
CA ARG A 172 6.32 -7.89 16.45
C ARG A 172 5.04 -7.52 15.74
N TYR A 173 4.06 -7.00 16.47
CA TYR A 173 2.76 -6.64 15.92
C TYR A 173 2.57 -5.12 15.89
N ILE A 174 1.99 -4.66 14.79
CA ILE A 174 1.54 -3.29 14.62
C ILE A 174 0.02 -3.26 14.64
N SER A 175 -0.53 -2.17 15.16
CA SER A 175 -1.97 -1.92 15.18
C SER A 175 -2.27 -0.45 14.94
N ALA A 176 -3.34 -0.16 14.20
CA ALA A 176 -3.90 1.17 14.04
C ALA A 176 -5.40 1.08 13.74
N THR A 177 -6.10 2.17 13.95
CA THR A 177 -7.41 2.47 13.33
C THR A 177 -7.16 3.31 12.08
N LEU A 178 -8.12 3.30 11.15
CA LEU A 178 -7.98 4.06 9.89
C LEU A 178 -7.75 5.57 10.14
N ASN A 179 -8.39 6.15 11.15
CA ASN A 179 -8.27 7.57 11.50
C ASN A 179 -6.89 7.94 12.06
N GLN A 180 -6.15 6.98 12.60
CA GLN A 180 -4.76 7.19 13.03
C GLN A 180 -3.78 7.20 11.85
N LEU A 181 -4.17 6.68 10.68
CA LEU A 181 -3.27 6.55 9.55
C LEU A 181 -3.04 7.86 8.79
N HIS A 182 -1.77 8.18 8.57
CA HIS A 182 -1.32 9.44 7.96
C HIS A 182 -0.67 9.22 6.60
N ILE A 183 -1.08 10.00 5.59
CA ILE A 183 -0.34 10.10 4.33
C ILE A 183 0.93 10.92 4.55
N ARG A 184 2.04 10.52 3.92
CA ARG A 184 3.34 11.16 4.06
C ARG A 184 3.87 11.71 2.74
N GLU A 185 4.68 12.75 2.82
CA GLU A 185 5.31 13.34 1.64
C GLU A 185 6.28 12.35 0.96
N MET A 186 6.28 12.35 -0.38
CA MET A 186 7.08 11.45 -1.22
C MET A 186 8.16 12.24 -1.97
N LYS A 187 9.17 12.73 -1.24
CA LYS A 187 10.29 13.45 -1.88
C LYS A 187 11.09 12.53 -2.79
N GLY A 188 11.57 13.05 -3.92
CA GLY A 188 12.41 12.29 -4.87
C GLY A 188 11.69 11.19 -5.64
N ILE A 189 10.35 11.16 -5.58
CA ILE A 189 9.49 10.29 -6.37
C ILE A 189 8.64 11.17 -7.28
N LYS A 190 8.55 10.79 -8.56
CA LYS A 190 7.59 11.36 -9.51
C LYS A 190 6.63 10.28 -9.98
N ILE A 191 5.34 10.50 -9.84
CA ILE A 191 4.31 9.67 -10.46
C ILE A 191 4.19 10.10 -11.92
N LEU A 192 4.21 9.14 -12.84
CA LEU A 192 4.19 9.38 -14.28
C LEU A 192 2.86 8.93 -14.90
N SER A 193 2.41 9.65 -15.93
CA SER A 193 1.41 9.15 -16.85
C SER A 193 2.00 8.10 -17.81
N TRP A 194 1.12 7.36 -18.49
CA TRP A 194 1.56 6.42 -19.53
C TRP A 194 2.28 7.13 -20.69
N GLU A 195 1.84 8.33 -21.09
CA GLU A 195 2.54 9.09 -22.14
C GLU A 195 3.93 9.53 -21.68
N GLU A 196 4.09 9.92 -20.42
CA GLU A 196 5.40 10.29 -19.85
C GLU A 196 6.35 9.10 -19.83
N VAL A 197 5.86 7.91 -19.46
CA VAL A 197 6.64 6.66 -19.51
C VAL A 197 7.10 6.36 -20.93
N HIS A 198 6.18 6.42 -21.91
CA HIS A 198 6.53 6.20 -23.31
C HIS A 198 7.60 7.16 -23.81
N LYS A 199 7.47 8.45 -23.52
CA LYS A 199 8.46 9.47 -23.90
C LYS A 199 9.82 9.20 -23.24
N LEU A 200 9.82 8.81 -21.98
CA LEU A 200 11.04 8.50 -21.23
C LEU A 200 11.76 7.28 -21.80
N LEU A 201 11.03 6.19 -22.09
CA LEU A 201 11.60 4.97 -22.68
C LEU A 201 12.08 5.21 -24.12
N ALA A 202 11.33 5.95 -24.93
CA ALA A 202 11.72 6.29 -26.30
C ALA A 202 13.04 7.07 -26.36
N ARG A 203 13.22 8.05 -25.47
CA ARG A 203 14.49 8.80 -25.36
C ARG A 203 15.65 7.91 -24.92
N ALA A 204 15.41 7.01 -23.97
CA ALA A 204 16.44 6.09 -23.51
C ALA A 204 16.94 5.16 -24.63
N ILE A 205 16.01 4.64 -25.47
CA ILE A 205 16.35 3.82 -26.64
C ILE A 205 17.13 4.62 -27.68
N GLN A 206 16.74 5.87 -27.94
CA GLN A 206 17.45 6.72 -28.90
C GLN A 206 18.91 6.93 -28.47
N ASN A 207 19.16 7.22 -27.19
CA ASN A 207 20.52 7.45 -26.69
C ASN A 207 21.40 6.18 -26.70
N LEU A 208 20.82 4.98 -26.57
CA LEU A 208 21.57 3.72 -26.65
C LEU A 208 22.09 3.38 -28.05
N ASN A 209 21.53 3.98 -29.11
CA ASN A 209 21.94 3.72 -30.49
C ASN A 209 23.06 4.65 -30.99
N PHE A 210 23.59 5.54 -30.13
CA PHE A 210 24.63 6.51 -30.47
C PHE A 210 25.93 6.35 -29.67
N ASP A 211 26.04 5.31 -28.85
CA ASP A 211 27.28 4.86 -28.17
C ASP A 211 27.78 3.55 -28.79
#